data_AF-A0A0L8LBM4-F1
#
_entry.id   AF-A0A0L8LBM4-F1
#
_cell.length_a   1.000
_cell.length_b   1.000
_cell.length_c   1.000
_cell.angle_alpha   90.00
_cell.angle_beta   90.00
_cell.angle_gamma   90.00
#
_symmetry.space_group_name_H-M   'P 1'
#
loop_
_entity.id
_entity.type
_entity.pdbx_description
1 polymer ?
#
loop_
_entity_poly.entity_id
_entity_poly.type
_entity_poly.pdbx_seq_one_letter_code
_entity_poly.pdbx_strand_id
1 'polypeptide(L)' 'TVAMDFGRITLDQDLILYLFGTPGQDRFWFMWDDLVRGAIGAIVLVDTRRLADCFPAVDYFENSGLPFV' A
#
# COMPACT_ATOMS: atom_id res chain seq x y z
N THR A 1 -0.61 -8.40 -18.36
CA THR A 1 0.01 -8.89 -17.11
C THR A 1 0.15 -7.68 -16.22
N VAL A 2 -0.46 -7.70 -15.03
CA VAL A 2 -0.29 -6.61 -14.06
C VAL A 2 1.01 -6.91 -13.32
N ALA A 3 1.94 -5.96 -13.33
CA ALA A 3 3.14 -6.06 -12.53
C ALA A 3 2.90 -5.27 -11.24
N MET A 4 3.15 -5.91 -10.11
CA MET A 4 3.24 -5.29 -8.80
C MET A 4 4.72 -5.14 -8.48
N ASP A 5 5.12 -3.99 -7.97
CA ASP A 5 6.49 -3.81 -7.51
C ASP A 5 6.65 -4.53 -6.16
N PHE A 6 7.72 -5.30 -6.00
CA PHE A 6 8.00 -6.06 -4.80
C PHE A 6 9.44 -5.86 -4.35
N GLY A 7 9.61 -5.55 -3.06
CA GLY A 7 10.90 -5.41 -2.40
C GLY A 7 10.96 -6.25 -1.14
N ARG A 8 12.16 -6.72 -0.81
CA ARG A 8 12.46 -7.41 0.44
C ARG A 8 13.81 -6.94 0.95
N ILE A 9 13.88 -6.55 2.22
CA ILE A 9 15.13 -6.23 2.90
C ILE A 9 15.15 -6.87 4.29
N THR A 10 16.28 -7.48 4.64
CA THR A 10 16.54 -7.97 5.99
C THR A 10 17.09 -6.79 6.80
N LEU A 11 16.40 -6.41 7.88
CA LEU A 11 16.78 -5.31 8.77
C LEU A 11 17.63 -5.81 9.95
N ASP A 12 17.41 -7.05 10.39
CA ASP A 12 18.16 -7.72 11.45
C ASP A 12 18.06 -9.26 11.27
N GLN A 13 18.73 -10.06 12.11
CA GLN A 13 18.80 -11.53 11.98
C GLN A 13 17.42 -12.19 11.81
N ASP A 14 16.40 -11.70 12.51
CA ASP A 14 15.04 -12.23 12.49
C ASP A 14 13.98 -11.22 11.99
N LEU A 15 14.41 -10.08 11.42
CA LEU A 15 13.51 -9.03 10.95
C LEU A 15 13.63 -8.82 9.43
N ILE A 16 12.57 -9.15 8.71
CA ILE A 16 12.46 -8.95 7.26
C ILE A 16 11.32 -7.97 7.00
N LEU A 17 11.63 -6.92 6.24
CA LEU A 17 10.64 -6.01 5.69
C LEU A 17 10.30 -6.44 4.27
N TYR A 18 9.01 -6.64 4.02
CA TYR A 18 8.43 -6.82 2.69
C TYR A 18 7.74 -5.52 2.29
N LEU A 19 8.03 -5.04 1.08
CA LEU A 19 7.43 -3.83 0.53
C LEU A 19 6.72 -4.17 -0.77
N PHE A 20 5.46 -3.74 -0.89
CA PHE A 20 4.64 -3.96 -2.07
C PHE A 20 4.20 -2.62 -2.62
N GLY A 21 4.52 -2.34 -3.89
CA GLY A 21 4.04 -1.17 -4.62
C GLY A 21 2.77 -1.52 -5.38
N THR A 22 1.65 -0.89 -5.02
CA THR A 22 0.36 -1.12 -5.66
C THR A 22 0.11 -0.14 -6.80
N PRO A 23 -0.47 -0.60 -7.92
CA PRO A 23 -0.98 0.32 -8.93
C PRO A 23 -2.11 1.17 -8.35
N GLY A 24 -2.02 2.50 -8.48
CA GLY A 24 -3.04 3.43 -7.97
C GLY A 24 -4.30 3.56 -8.82
N GLN A 25 -4.44 2.80 -9.91
CA GLN A 25 -5.62 2.86 -10.78
C GLN A 25 -6.76 1.99 -10.24
N ASP A 26 -7.99 2.50 -10.27
CA ASP A 26 -9.20 1.88 -9.70
C ASP A 26 -9.39 0.40 -10.04
N ARG A 27 -9.05 0.02 -11.27
CA ARG A 27 -9.16 -1.38 -11.74
C ARG A 27 -8.27 -2.38 -10.99
N PHE A 28 -7.35 -1.93 -10.15
CA PHE A 28 -6.42 -2.77 -9.39
C PHE A 28 -6.66 -2.75 -7.88
N TRP A 29 -7.69 -2.04 -7.39
CA TRP A 29 -8.01 -1.98 -5.96
C TRP A 29 -8.33 -3.35 -5.36
N PHE A 30 -8.78 -4.31 -6.18
CA PHE A 30 -8.99 -5.69 -5.74
C PHE A 30 -7.74 -6.34 -5.11
N MET A 31 -6.53 -5.84 -5.43
CA MET A 31 -5.28 -6.38 -4.88
C MET A 31 -5.01 -5.89 -3.45
N TRP A 32 -5.64 -4.79 -3.04
CA TRP A 32 -5.34 -4.16 -1.74
C TRP A 32 -5.80 -5.06 -0.59
N ASP A 33 -6.93 -5.75 -0.74
CA ASP A 33 -7.48 -6.64 0.29
C ASP A 33 -6.58 -7.83 0.62
N ASP A 34 -5.78 -8.29 -0.35
CA ASP A 34 -4.81 -9.35 -0.13
C ASP A 34 -3.51 -8.80 0.46
N LEU A 35 -3.10 -7.59 0.08
CA LEU A 35 -1.85 -6.98 0.54
C LEU A 35 -1.92 -6.45 1.97
N VAL A 36 -3.09 -5.97 2.40
CA VAL A 36 -3.29 -5.51 3.78
C VAL A 36 -3.27 -6.65 4.78
N ARG A 37 -3.57 -7.89 4.36
CA ARG A 37 -3.56 -9.05 5.25
C ARG A 37 -2.16 -9.32 5.78
N GLY A 38 -1.95 -9.00 7.05
CA GLY A 38 -0.67 -9.16 7.72
C GLY A 38 0.32 -8.01 7.48
N ALA A 39 -0.10 -6.95 6.78
CA ALA A 39 0.69 -5.72 6.70
C ALA A 39 0.73 -5.03 8.08
N ILE A 40 1.88 -4.44 8.39
CA ILE A 40 2.06 -3.64 9.62
C ILE A 40 1.69 -2.17 9.42
N GLY A 41 1.60 -1.72 8.17
CA GLY A 41 1.21 -0.37 7.79
C GLY A 41 1.27 -0.14 6.29
N ALA A 42 0.84 1.04 5.85
CA ALA A 42 0.92 1.50 4.47
C ALA A 42 1.56 2.89 4.36
N ILE A 43 2.03 3.23 3.15
CA ILE A 43 2.51 4.56 2.79
C ILE A 43 1.68 5.05 1.63
N VAL A 44 1.02 6.21 1.77
CA VAL A 44 0.20 6.82 0.74
C VAL A 44 0.97 7.96 0.09
N LEU A 45 1.44 7.74 -1.13
CA LEU A 45 2.12 8.78 -1.90
C LEU A 45 1.10 9.71 -2.57
N VAL A 46 1.12 11.00 -2.22
CA VAL A 46 0.16 11.99 -2.69
C VAL A 46 0.81 13.02 -3.61
N ASP A 47 0.26 13.20 -4.82
CA ASP A 47 0.60 14.34 -5.67
C ASP A 47 -0.15 15.58 -5.19
N THR A 48 0.60 16.57 -4.68
CA THR A 48 0.04 17.81 -4.11
C THR A 48 -0.72 18.67 -5.13
N ARG A 49 -0.55 18.40 -6.44
CA ARG A 49 -1.30 19.07 -7.52
C ARG A 49 -2.66 18.42 -7.78
N ARG A 50 -2.86 17.19 -7.29
CA ARG A 50 -4.03 16.34 -7.57
C ARG A 50 -4.46 15.57 -6.32
N LEU A 51 -4.68 16.29 -5.22
CA LEU A 51 -4.99 15.69 -3.91
C LEU A 51 -6.19 14.74 -3.95
N ALA A 52 -7.23 15.03 -4.75
CA ALA A 52 -8.43 14.20 -4.82
C ALA A 52 -8.15 12.75 -5.26
N ASP A 53 -7.05 12.51 -5.98
CA ASP A 53 -6.69 11.17 -6.44
C ASP A 53 -6.24 10.25 -5.30
N CYS A 54 -5.84 10.80 -4.14
CA CYS A 54 -5.46 9.98 -2.98
C CYS A 54 -6.62 9.61 -2.07
N PHE A 55 -7.77 10.30 -2.15
CA PHE A 55 -8.89 10.09 -1.23
C PHE A 55 -9.35 8.63 -1.16
N PRO A 56 -9.48 7.89 -2.27
CA PRO A 56 -9.87 6.48 -2.18
C PRO A 56 -8.85 5.60 -1.44
N ALA A 57 -7.56 5.89 -1.55
CA ALA A 57 -6.52 5.16 -0.82
C ALA A 57 -6.57 5.49 0.68
N VAL A 58 -6.75 6.77 1.03
CA VAL A 58 -6.91 7.21 2.42
C VAL A 58 -8.15 6.57 3.05
N ASP A 59 -9.31 6.70 2.41
CA ASP A 59 -10.57 6.12 2.88
C ASP A 59 -10.44 4.60 3.08
N TYR A 60 -9.76 3.91 2.16
CA TYR A 60 -9.53 2.48 2.26
C TYR A 60 -8.69 2.11 3.50
N PHE A 61 -7.54 2.78 3.71
CA PHE A 61 -6.68 2.47 4.85
C PHE A 61 -7.30 2.88 6.20
N GLU A 62 -8.05 3.99 6.24
CA GLU A 62 -8.85 4.36 7.41
C GLU A 62 -9.89 3.28 7.75
N ASN A 63 -10.64 2.80 6.75
CA ASN A 63 -11.69 1.79 6.96
C ASN A 63 -11.11 0.40 7.30
N SER A 64 -9.94 0.05 6.80
CA SER A 64 -9.26 -1.21 7.11
C SER A 64 -8.59 -1.22 8.50
N GLY A 65 -8.47 -0.05 9.15
CA GLY A 65 -7.80 0.09 10.44
C GLY A 65 -6.29 -0.13 10.39
N LEU A 66 -5.70 -0.15 9.19
CA LEU A 66 -4.26 -0.31 8.99
C LEU A 66 -3.58 1.06 9.22
N PRO A 67 -2.56 1.15 10.09
CA PRO A 67 -1.80 2.38 10.24
C PRO A 67 -1.17 2.81 8.91
N PHE A 68 -1.26 4.10 8.56
CA PHE A 68 -0.65 4.62 7.35
C PHE A 68 -0.07 6.01 7.56
N VAL A 69 0.85 6.40 6.66
CA VAL A 69 1.47 7.73 6.59
C VAL A 69 1.40 8.29 5.17
#